data_AF-A0A831P5C1-F1
#
_entry.id   AF-A0A831P5C1-F1
#
_cell.length_a   1.000
_cell.length_b   1.000
_cell.length_c   1.000
_cell.angle_alpha   90.00
_cell.angle_beta   90.00
_cell.angle_gamma   90.00
#
_symmetry.space_group_name_H-M   'P 1'
#
loop_
_entity.id
_entity.type
_entity.pdbx_description
1 polymer ?
#
loop_
_entity_poly.entity_id
_entity_poly.type
_entity_poly.pdbx_seq_one_letter_code
_entity_poly.pdbx_strand_id
1 'polypeptide(L)' 'DDCPAADALAASENRERLYRCIALLPAVQRAALHLAFFEDLPYREIAGILGCPEGTVKTRVFHAKLTLKHCLTRGD' A
#
# COMPACT_ATOMS: atom_id res chain seq x y z
N ASP A 1 25.44 -19.58 -13.97
CA ASP A 1 24.63 -19.05 -15.09
C ASP A 1 23.37 -18.50 -14.44
N ASP A 2 23.36 -17.22 -14.12
CA ASP A 2 22.21 -16.54 -13.52
C ASP A 2 21.63 -15.66 -14.63
N CYS A 3 20.44 -16.02 -15.10
CA CYS A 3 19.84 -15.45 -16.30
C CYS A 3 19.04 -14.19 -15.91
N PRO A 4 19.46 -12.98 -16.32
CA PRO A 4 18.79 -11.73 -15.92
C PRO A 4 17.33 -11.61 -16.39
N ALA A 5 16.90 -12.47 -17.33
CA ALA A 5 15.50 -12.56 -17.75
C ALA A 5 14.59 -13.15 -16.67
N ALA A 6 15.09 -14.06 -15.82
CA ALA A 6 14.32 -14.65 -14.73
C ALA A 6 14.03 -13.63 -13.61
N ASP A 7 15.02 -12.82 -13.25
CA ASP A 7 14.85 -11.71 -12.30
C ASP A 7 13.86 -10.66 -12.79
N ALA A 8 13.93 -10.28 -14.07
CA ALA A 8 13.03 -9.30 -14.66
C ALA A 8 11.56 -9.78 -14.63
N LEU A 9 11.33 -11.08 -14.88
CA LEU A 9 10.01 -11.69 -14.82
C LEU A 9 9.48 -11.71 -13.38
N ALA A 10 10.28 -12.18 -12.42
CA ALA A 10 9.92 -12.22 -11.00
C ALA A 10 9.61 -10.82 -10.44
N ALA A 11 10.36 -9.79 -10.86
CA ALA A 11 10.10 -8.40 -10.48
C ALA A 11 8.76 -7.89 -11.04
N SER A 12 8.40 -8.29 -12.26
CA SER A 12 7.10 -7.93 -12.86
C SER A 12 5.93 -8.59 -12.13
N GLU A 13 6.04 -9.88 -11.82
CA GLU A 13 5.01 -10.62 -11.08
C GLU A 13 4.79 -10.04 -9.68
N ASN A 14 5.86 -9.71 -8.96
CA ASN A 14 5.78 -9.06 -7.65
C ASN A 14 5.08 -7.69 -7.73
N ARG A 15 5.37 -6.91 -8.77
CA ARG A 15 4.75 -5.61 -8.98
C ARG A 15 3.26 -5.73 -9.28
N GLU A 16 2.87 -6.65 -10.16
CA GLU A 16 1.44 -6.91 -10.45
C GLU A 16 0.68 -7.35 -9.19
N ARG A 17 1.28 -8.23 -8.40
CA ARG A 17 0.68 -8.70 -7.15
C ARG A 17 0.50 -7.56 -6.15
N LEU A 18 1.48 -6.68 -6.02
CA LEU A 18 1.37 -5.48 -5.20
C LEU A 18 0.21 -4.59 -5.67
N TYR A 19 0.10 -4.32 -6.98
CA TYR A 19 -0.99 -3.51 -7.52
C TYR A 19 -2.37 -4.15 -7.28
N ARG A 20 -2.50 -5.48 -7.45
CA ARG A 20 -3.74 -6.21 -7.12
C ARG A 20 -4.09 -6.04 -5.64
N CYS A 21 -3.13 -6.20 -4.74
CA CYS A 21 -3.34 -6.03 -3.31
C CYS A 21 -3.73 -4.59 -2.93
N ILE A 22 -3.13 -3.58 -3.56
CA ILE A 22 -3.50 -2.17 -3.36
C ILE A 22 -4.91 -1.89 -3.89
N ALA A 23 -5.32 -2.54 -4.98
CA ALA A 23 -6.67 -2.41 -5.53
C ALA A 23 -7.77 -2.98 -4.61
N LEU A 24 -7.44 -3.96 -3.76
CA LEU A 24 -8.35 -4.51 -2.75
C LEU A 24 -8.57 -3.58 -1.54
N LEU A 25 -7.73 -2.56 -1.37
CA LEU A 25 -7.89 -1.62 -0.26
C LEU A 25 -9.12 -0.73 -0.46
N PRO A 26 -9.91 -0.50 0.61
CA PRO A 26 -10.92 0.55 0.60
C PRO A 26 -10.33 1.90 0.19
N ALA A 27 -11.08 2.69 -0.59
CA ALA A 27 -10.60 3.95 -1.15
C ALA A 27 -9.96 4.88 -0.09
N VAL A 28 -10.56 4.97 1.10
CA VAL A 28 -10.05 5.78 2.22
C VAL A 28 -8.73 5.27 2.82
N GLN A 29 -8.51 3.96 2.80
CA GLN A 29 -7.26 3.34 3.28
C GLN A 29 -6.15 3.52 2.24
N ARG A 30 -6.48 3.31 0.96
CA ARG A 30 -5.58 3.55 -0.17
C ARG A 30 -5.13 5.00 -0.24
N ALA A 31 -6.05 5.96 -0.08
CA ALA A 31 -5.71 7.38 -0.07
C ALA A 31 -4.78 7.75 1.09
N ALA A 32 -5.09 7.28 2.31
CA ALA A 32 -4.23 7.52 3.47
C ALA A 32 -2.84 6.90 3.30
N LEU A 33 -2.74 5.70 2.72
CA LEU A 33 -1.48 5.06 2.41
C LEU A 33 -0.71 5.81 1.32
N HIS A 34 -1.38 6.24 0.25
CA HIS A 34 -0.75 6.99 -0.84
C HIS A 34 -0.11 8.28 -0.34
N LEU A 35 -0.87 9.08 0.39
CA LEU A 35 -0.39 10.34 0.97
C LEU A 35 0.75 10.14 1.98
N ALA A 36 0.73 9.03 2.74
CA ALA A 36 1.76 8.75 3.74
C ALA A 36 3.06 8.18 3.15
N PHE A 37 2.98 7.38 2.08
CA PHE A 37 4.14 6.62 1.56
C PHE A 37 4.69 7.13 0.24
N PHE A 38 3.84 7.70 -0.61
CA PHE A 38 4.25 8.20 -1.92
C PHE A 38 4.48 9.71 -1.91
N GLU A 39 3.69 10.43 -1.11
CA GLU A 39 3.82 11.88 -0.93
C GLU A 39 4.61 12.26 0.34
N ASP A 40 5.03 11.27 1.15
CA ASP A 40 5.75 11.46 2.43
C ASP A 40 5.11 12.49 3.39
N LEU A 41 3.79 12.66 3.32
CA LEU A 41 3.09 13.66 4.13
C LEU A 41 2.95 13.19 5.59
N PRO A 42 3.09 14.10 6.57
CA PRO A 42 2.84 13.77 7.96
C PRO A 42 1.35 13.53 8.20
N TYR A 43 1.01 12.63 9.13
CA TYR A 43 -0.39 12.24 9.39
C TYR A 43 -1.33 13.40 9.73
N ARG A 44 -0.81 14.48 10.32
CA ARG A 44 -1.57 15.71 10.59
C ARG A 44 -2.06 16.41 9.30
N GLU A 45 -1.26 16.39 8.23
CA GLU A 45 -1.59 17.03 6.95
C GLU A 45 -2.54 16.14 6.16
N ILE A 46 -2.32 14.83 6.21
CA ILE A 46 -3.25 13.83 5.67
C ILE A 46 -4.62 13.95 6.34
N ALA A 47 -4.67 14.17 7.66
CA ALA A 47 -5.91 14.39 8.39
C ALA A 47 -6.68 15.60 7.86
N GLY A 48 -5.97 16.70 7.57
CA GLY A 48 -6.55 17.88 6.92
C GLY A 48 -7.07 17.59 5.51
N ILE A 49 -6.31 16.87 4.69
CA ILE A 49 -6.69 16.52 3.32
C ILE A 49 -7.91 15.59 3.28
N LEU A 50 -7.95 14.60 4.18
CA LEU A 50 -9.02 13.60 4.23
C LEU A 50 -10.23 14.04 5.07
N GLY A 51 -10.16 15.21 5.72
CA GLY A 51 -11.21 15.72 6.61
C GLY A 51 -11.52 14.79 7.78
N CYS A 52 -10.52 14.10 8.34
CA CYS A 52 -10.71 13.17 9.45
C CYS A 52 -9.65 13.37 10.56
N PRO A 53 -9.90 12.89 11.79
CA PRO A 53 -8.91 12.99 12.87
C PRO A 53 -7.59 12.26 12.54
N GLU A 54 -6.47 12.77 13.04
CA GLU A 54 -5.16 12.12 12.87
C GLU A 54 -5.14 10.66 13.39
N GLY A 55 -5.87 10.39 14.48
CA GLY A 55 -6.07 9.02 14.98
C GLY A 55 -6.72 8.10 13.96
N THR A 56 -7.66 8.62 13.15
CA THR A 56 -8.32 7.88 12.06
C THR A 56 -7.35 7.65 10.89
N VAL A 57 -6.47 8.61 10.60
CA VAL A 57 -5.41 8.39 9.59
C VAL A 57 -4.49 7.27 10.03
N LYS A 58 -4.03 7.28 11.28
CA LYS A 58 -3.16 6.21 11.84
C LYS A 58 -3.81 4.84 11.72
N THR A 59 -5.09 4.70 12.09
CA THR A 59 -5.79 3.42 11.97
C THR A 59 -6.00 3.01 10.51
N ARG A 60 -6.35 3.94 9.62
CA ARG A 60 -6.48 3.67 8.17
C ARG A 60 -5.17 3.16 7.57
N VAL A 61 -4.04 3.80 7.88
CA VAL A 61 -2.71 3.38 7.41
C VAL A 61 -2.32 2.02 8.00
N PHE A 62 -2.59 1.80 9.30
CA PHE A 62 -2.33 0.53 9.95
C PHE A 62 -3.11 -0.62 9.31
N HIS A 63 -4.42 -0.46 9.11
CA HIS A 63 -5.26 -1.46 8.46
C HIS A 63 -4.87 -1.66 7.00
N ALA A 64 -4.50 -0.60 6.28
CA ALA A 64 -4.00 -0.71 4.91
C ALA A 64 -2.76 -1.62 4.83
N LYS A 65 -1.77 -1.39 5.71
CA LYS A 65 -0.57 -2.23 5.79
C LYS A 65 -0.89 -3.67 6.16
N LEU A 66 -1.81 -3.90 7.08
CA LEU A 66 -2.21 -5.25 7.50
C LEU A 66 -2.85 -6.02 6.34
N THR A 67 -3.77 -5.36 5.61
CA THR A 67 -4.40 -5.94 4.42
C THR A 67 -3.39 -6.25 3.33
N LEU A 68 -2.46 -5.31 3.05
CA LEU A 68 -1.38 -5.54 2.09
C LEU A 68 -0.48 -6.69 2.51
N LYS A 69 -0.08 -6.74 3.78
CA LYS A 69 0.71 -7.85 4.32
C LYS A 69 -0.02 -9.17 4.11
N HIS A 70 -1.30 -9.27 4.50
CA HIS A 70 -2.07 -10.50 4.32
C HIS A 70 -2.20 -10.91 2.85
N CYS A 71 -2.46 -9.97 1.95
CA CYS A 71 -2.58 -10.24 0.52
C CYS A 71 -1.24 -10.67 -0.12
N LEU A 72 -0.12 -10.08 0.32
CA LEU A 72 1.21 -10.45 -0.17
C LEU A 72 1.73 -11.76 0.44
N THR A 73 1.34 -12.10 1.67
CA THR A 73 1.75 -13.36 2.32
C THR A 73 0.88 -14.54 1.93
N ARG A 74 -0.42 -14.30 1.68
CA ARG A 74 -1.33 -15.33 1.18
C ARG A 74 -1.04 -15.43 -0.32
N GLY A 75 -0.06 -16.27 -0.67
CA GLY A 75 0.16 -16.72 -2.05
C GLY A 75 -1.18 -17.07 -2.66
N ASP A 76 -1.64 -16.28 -3.62
CA ASP A 76 -2.36 -16.88 -4.75
C ASP A 76 -1.34 -17.72 -5.52
#